data_AF-A0AAP0D3W9-F1
#
_entry.id   AF-A0AAP0D3W9-F1
#
_cell.length_a   1.000
_cell.length_b   1.000
_cell.length_c   1.000
_cell.angle_alpha   90.00
_cell.angle_beta   90.00
_cell.angle_gamma   90.00
#
_symmetry.space_group_name_H-M   'P 1'
#
loop_
_entity.id
_entity.type
_entity.pdbx_description
1 polymer ?
#
loop_
_entity_poly.entity_id
_entity_poly.type
_entity_poly.pdbx_seq_one_letter_code
_entity_poly.pdbx_strand_id
1 'polypeptide(L)' 'MASSSMVSSALFSTFALVFAITLPTAVHAQPFAPAPAPSSDGTSIDQGIAYLLMLLALVLTYLIHTVDSPLDLS' A
#
# COMPACT_ATOMS: atom_id res chain seq x y z
N MET A 1 -14.98 28.70 2.14
CA MET A 1 -15.86 27.58 1.69
C MET A 1 -15.54 27.03 0.29
N ALA A 2 -14.76 27.72 -0.57
CA ALA A 2 -14.38 27.17 -1.89
C ALA A 2 -13.23 26.16 -1.85
N SER A 3 -12.20 26.37 -1.01
CA SER A 3 -11.03 25.49 -0.92
C SER A 3 -11.34 24.10 -0.31
N SER A 4 -12.20 24.04 0.72
CA SER A 4 -12.63 22.76 1.33
C SER A 4 -13.46 21.89 0.37
N SER A 5 -14.21 22.52 -0.55
CA SER A 5 -15.00 21.83 -1.57
C SER A 5 -14.11 21.18 -2.64
N MET A 6 -13.04 21.86 -3.06
CA MET A 6 -12.06 21.33 -4.03
C MET A 6 -11.24 20.17 -3.44
N VAL A 7 -10.88 20.25 -2.16
CA VAL A 7 -10.20 19.15 -1.47
C VAL A 7 -11.14 17.95 -1.32
N SER A 8 -12.42 18.18 -1.00
CA SER A 8 -13.42 17.12 -0.89
C SER A 8 -13.67 16.40 -2.22
N SER A 9 -13.80 17.14 -3.33
CA SER A 9 -13.99 16.53 -4.66
C SER A 9 -12.77 15.74 -5.12
N ALA A 10 -11.55 16.23 -4.83
CA ALA A 10 -10.31 15.51 -5.13
C ALA A 10 -10.20 14.18 -4.37
N LEU A 11 -10.57 14.17 -3.08
CA LEU A 11 -10.59 12.96 -2.27
C LEU A 11 -11.62 11.95 -2.78
N PHE A 12 -12.83 12.41 -3.11
CA PHE A 12 -13.87 11.56 -3.68
C PHE A 12 -13.46 10.96 -5.03
N SER A 13 -12.86 11.78 -5.91
CA SER A 13 -12.37 11.33 -7.22
C SER A 13 -11.26 10.28 -7.09
N THR A 14 -10.34 10.48 -6.15
CA THR A 14 -9.27 9.51 -5.87
C THR A 14 -9.83 8.19 -5.34
N PHE A 15 -10.78 8.26 -4.40
CA PHE A 15 -11.45 7.07 -3.86
C PHE A 15 -12.23 6.30 -4.93
N ALA A 16 -12.99 7.01 -5.77
CA ALA A 16 -13.73 6.40 -6.87
C ALA A 16 -12.81 5.72 -7.90
N LEU A 17 -11.65 6.31 -8.18
CA LEU A 17 -10.65 5.73 -9.08
C LEU A 17 -10.06 4.44 -8.51
N VAL A 18 -9.65 4.44 -7.24
CA VAL A 18 -9.15 3.23 -6.56
C VAL A 18 -10.21 2.14 -6.53
N PHE A 19 -11.46 2.48 -6.23
CA PHE A 19 -12.57 1.54 -6.23
C PHE A 19 -12.82 0.97 -7.63
N ALA A 20 -12.81 1.79 -8.67
CA ALA A 20 -13.01 1.35 -10.05
C ALA A 20 -11.90 0.42 -10.56
N ILE A 21 -10.65 0.62 -10.13
CA ILE A 21 -9.51 -0.23 -10.51
C ILE A 21 -9.53 -1.56 -9.76
N THR A 22 -9.93 -1.55 -8.49
CA THR A 22 -9.93 -2.75 -7.62
C THR A 22 -11.20 -3.60 -7.76
N LEU A 23 -12.28 -3.05 -8.31
CA LEU A 23 -13.50 -3.82 -8.52
C LEU A 23 -13.28 -4.87 -9.61
N PRO A 24 -13.49 -6.17 -9.32
CA PRO A 24 -13.39 -7.21 -10.33
C PRO A 24 -14.40 -6.92 -11.44
N THR A 25 -13.93 -6.73 -12.67
CA THR A 25 -14.81 -6.59 -13.83
C THR A 25 -15.55 -7.92 -14.00
N ALA A 26 -16.88 -7.86 -14.05
CA ALA A 26 -17.69 -9.06 -14.28
C ALA A 26 -17.42 -9.59 -15.69
N VAL A 27 -16.53 -10.58 -15.79
CA VAL A 27 -16.23 -11.28 -17.04
C VAL A 27 -17.39 -12.22 -17.34
N HIS A 28 -18.07 -12.00 -18.47
CA HIS A 28 -19.11 -12.92 -18.95
C HIS A 28 -18.49 -14.29 -19.22
N ALA A 29 -19.07 -15.35 -18.65
CA ALA A 29 -18.56 -16.71 -18.79
C ALA A 29 -18.52 -17.14 -20.28
N GLN A 30 -17.35 -17.55 -20.74
CA GLN A 30 -17.16 -18.30 -21.99
C GLN A 30 -17.25 -19.80 -21.67
N PRO A 31 -17.63 -20.68 -22.61
CA PRO A 31 -17.63 -22.13 -22.36
C PRO A 31 -16.22 -22.61 -21.95
N PHE A 32 -16.09 -23.12 -20.72
CA PHE A 32 -14.80 -23.41 -20.07
C PHE A 32 -14.13 -24.67 -20.63
N ALA A 33 -12.89 -24.55 -21.13
CA ALA A 33 -11.89 -25.59 -20.90
C ALA A 33 -11.46 -25.53 -19.42
N PRO A 34 -10.98 -26.62 -18.79
CA PRO A 34 -10.51 -26.57 -17.41
C PRO A 34 -9.52 -25.42 -17.21
N ALA A 35 -9.88 -24.45 -16.38
CA ALA A 35 -9.01 -23.31 -16.14
C ALA A 35 -7.75 -23.77 -15.41
N PRO A 36 -6.57 -23.22 -15.76
CA PRO A 36 -5.35 -23.43 -15.00
C PRO A 36 -5.59 -23.17 -13.51
N ALA A 37 -4.95 -23.96 -12.65
CA ALA A 37 -5.06 -23.77 -11.21
C ALA A 37 -4.65 -22.32 -10.84
N PRO A 38 -5.35 -21.67 -9.90
CA PRO A 38 -4.98 -20.33 -9.46
C PRO A 38 -3.56 -20.35 -8.87
N SER A 39 -2.63 -19.57 -9.41
CA SER A 39 -1.35 -19.29 -8.75
C SER A 39 -1.59 -18.19 -7.72
N SER A 40 -1.64 -18.57 -6.44
CA SER A 40 -1.63 -17.59 -5.34
C SER A 40 -0.17 -17.34 -4.96
N ASP A 41 0.45 -16.32 -5.57
CA ASP A 41 1.81 -15.90 -5.21
C ASP A 41 1.75 -15.00 -3.95
N GLY A 42 1.44 -15.63 -2.81
CA GLY A 42 1.38 -15.00 -1.48
C GLY A 42 2.69 -14.33 -1.06
N THR A 43 3.79 -14.61 -1.77
CA THR A 43 5.10 -14.00 -1.59
C THR A 43 5.10 -12.47 -1.73
N SER A 44 4.21 -11.91 -2.55
CA SER A 44 4.13 -10.46 -2.74
C SER A 44 3.65 -9.72 -1.47
N ILE A 45 2.72 -10.32 -0.73
CA ILE A 45 2.24 -9.82 0.57
C ILE A 45 3.34 -9.97 1.63
N ASP A 46 3.99 -11.14 1.66
CA ASP A 46 5.08 -11.42 2.59
C ASP A 46 6.28 -10.48 2.37
N GLN A 47 6.61 -10.17 1.11
CA GLN A 47 7.69 -9.25 0.74
C GLN A 47 7.37 -7.81 1.15
N GLY A 48 6.10 -7.38 1.03
CA GLY A 48 5.64 -6.08 1.53
C GLY A 48 5.83 -5.95 3.03
N ILE A 49 5.37 -6.96 3.80
CA ILE A 49 5.55 -7.00 5.25
C ILE A 49 7.06 -7.02 5.60
N ALA A 50 7.88 -7.80 4.89
CA ALA A 50 9.32 -7.84 5.10
C ALA A 50 10.00 -6.48 4.90
N TYR A 51 9.66 -5.74 3.84
CA TYR A 51 10.19 -4.39 3.63
C TYR A 51 9.73 -3.40 4.70
N LEU A 52 8.48 -3.48 5.17
CA LEU A 52 7.99 -2.65 6.27
C LEU A 52 8.73 -2.92 7.58
N LEU A 53 8.95 -4.21 7.91
CA LEU A 53 9.72 -4.59 9.09
C LEU A 53 11.19 -4.15 8.98
N MET A 54 11.79 -4.24 7.79
CA MET A 54 13.16 -3.75 7.54
C MET A 54 13.26 -2.24 7.73
N LEU A 55 12.31 -1.45 7.21
CA LEU A 55 12.28 -0.01 7.42
C LEU A 55 12.01 0.35 8.89
N LEU A 56 11.09 -0.34 9.55
CA LEU A 56 10.81 -0.14 10.98
C LEU A 56 12.08 -0.39 11.81
N ALA A 57 12.81 -1.49 11.55
CA ALA A 57 14.05 -1.80 12.23
C ALA A 57 15.12 -0.72 11.99
N LEU A 58 15.24 -0.22 10.77
CA LEU A 58 16.16 0.86 10.43
C LEU A 58 15.84 2.15 11.21
N VAL A 59 14.56 2.53 11.27
CA VAL A 59 14.09 3.71 12.01
C VAL A 59 14.29 3.54 13.52
N LEU A 60 13.95 2.37 14.08
CA LEU A 60 14.14 2.09 15.51
C LEU A 60 15.62 2.13 15.87
N THR A 61 16.49 1.55 15.05
CA THR A 61 17.94 1.59 15.27
C THR A 61 18.47 3.02 15.21
N TYR A 62 18.03 3.82 14.24
CA TYR A 62 18.38 5.23 14.15
C TYR A 62 17.92 6.00 15.38
N LEU A 63 16.65 5.86 15.78
CA LEU A 63 16.08 6.53 16.95
C LEU A 63 16.82 6.19 18.23
N ILE A 64 17.13 4.92 18.48
CA ILE A 64 17.90 4.51 19.66
C ILE A 64 19.28 5.16 19.63
N HIS A 65 19.97 5.17 18.48
CA HIS A 65 21.24 5.86 18.34
C HIS A 65 21.13 7.38 18.60
N THR A 66 20.09 8.08 18.12
CA THR A 66 19.94 9.53 18.38
C THR A 66 19.50 9.86 19.80
N VAL A 67 18.77 8.95 20.45
CA VAL A 67 18.29 9.13 21.82
C VAL A 67 19.42 8.87 22.81
N ASP A 68 20.32 7.92 22.50
CA ASP A 68 21.51 7.63 23.30
C ASP A 68 22.69 8.58 23.00
N SER A 69 22.76 9.12 21.77
CA SER A 69 23.73 10.16 21.37
C SER A 69 23.00 11.43 20.96
N PRO A 70 22.65 12.33 21.92
CA PRO A 70 22.19 13.66 21.54
C PRO A 70 23.34 14.31 20.78
N LEU A 71 23.05 14.90 19.63
CA LEU A 71 24.05 15.49 18.73
C LEU A 71 25.00 16.42 19.50
N ASP A 72 26.19 15.92 19.83
CA ASP A 72 27.28 16.72 20.38
C ASP A 72 27.89 17.51 19.21
N LEU A 73 27.26 18.65 18.93
CA LEU A 73 27.77 19.65 17.99
C LEU A 73 28.68 20.64 18.74
N SER A 74 29.71 20.11 19.39
CA SER A 74 30.81 20.89 19.98
C SER A 74 31.90 21.20 18.95
#